data_AF-A0A399ZSC7-F1
#
_entry.id   AF-A0A399ZSC7-F1
#
_cell.length_a   1.000
_cell.length_b   1.000
_cell.length_c   1.000
_cell.angle_alpha   90.00
_cell.angle_beta   90.00
_cell.angle_gamma   90.00
#
_symmetry.space_group_name_H-M   'P 1'
#
loop_
_entity.id
_entity.type
_entity.pdbx_description
1 polymer ?
#
loop_
_entity_poly.entity_id
_entity_poly.type
_entity_poly.pdbx_seq_one_letter_code
_entity_poly.pdbx_strand_id
1 'polypeptide(L)'
;MRILMLSWEYPPHIVGGLGAHVAEALPALARDGAAVTLVTPRWKGGAEAEWVHPNARVYRVTPPVSEISNFFADVQQTNLTLEQFAHTAWAQADGFDLIHAHDWLVGFAAQALKKIYKTPLIVTIHATERGRGRGALHGEMAQAIHGAEWWLTYEAWRVIATSHFMADEVQRYFDLPQDKIAVIPNGVDASRYAALSATERDAWRAQWAEPHERIVYFVGRLQQEKGLFVLVDAARQALAVAPNVKFIIAGTGSILGALRAQVQAWGLSDRIWLPGYISDMMRDQLFQMADVAVAPSLYEPFGIVALEAMAAQCWRRRFCNR
;
A
#
# COMPACT_ATOMS: atom_id res chain seq x y z
N MET A 1 -25.94 -2.75 6.94
CA MET A 1 -25.17 -3.86 6.34
C MET A 1 -23.96 -4.14 7.22
N ARG A 2 -23.73 -5.40 7.58
CA ARG A 2 -22.60 -5.88 8.39
C ARG A 2 -21.55 -6.52 7.49
N ILE A 3 -20.31 -6.05 7.56
CA ILE A 3 -19.20 -6.50 6.72
C ILE A 3 -18.11 -7.11 7.60
N LEU A 4 -17.73 -8.35 7.31
CA LEU A 4 -16.49 -8.93 7.83
C LEU A 4 -15.37 -8.62 6.83
N MET A 5 -14.45 -7.75 7.22
CA MET A 5 -13.27 -7.40 6.44
C MET A 5 -12.08 -8.25 6.93
N LEU A 6 -11.32 -8.80 5.99
CA LEU A 6 -10.10 -9.55 6.25
C LEU A 6 -8.94 -8.86 5.55
N SER A 7 -7.88 -8.55 6.28
CA SER A 7 -6.67 -7.94 5.73
C SER A 7 -5.43 -8.54 6.35
N TRP A 8 -4.36 -8.63 5.58
CA TRP A 8 -3.04 -8.98 6.08
C TRP A 8 -2.32 -7.81 6.74
N GLU A 9 -2.57 -6.60 6.23
CA GLU A 9 -1.95 -5.37 6.72
C GLU A 9 -3.00 -4.43 7.29
N TYR A 10 -2.68 -3.88 8.46
CA TYR A 10 -3.42 -2.82 9.13
C TYR A 10 -2.50 -2.21 10.20
N PRO A 11 -2.58 -0.90 10.50
CA PRO A 11 -1.82 -0.28 11.58
C PRO A 11 -1.76 -1.15 12.85
N PRO A 12 -0.62 -1.22 13.57
CA PRO A 12 0.67 -0.59 13.27
C PRO A 12 1.49 -1.37 12.22
N HIS A 13 0.96 -2.44 11.61
CA HIS A 13 1.63 -3.20 10.58
C HIS A 13 1.17 -2.78 9.18
N ILE A 14 1.87 -1.81 8.60
CA ILE A 14 1.75 -1.44 7.18
C ILE A 14 3.09 -1.70 6.49
N VAL A 15 3.03 -2.40 5.36
CA VAL A 15 4.18 -2.67 4.49
C VAL A 15 4.03 -1.90 3.18
N GLY A 16 2.82 -1.80 2.64
CA GLY A 16 2.58 -1.15 1.36
C GLY A 16 1.19 -0.53 1.21
N GLY A 17 0.79 -0.34 -0.05
CA GLY A 17 -0.45 0.34 -0.41
C GLY A 17 -1.71 -0.41 0.05
N LEU A 18 -1.65 -1.73 0.25
CA LEU A 18 -2.76 -2.52 0.78
C LEU A 18 -3.15 -2.04 2.18
N GLY A 19 -2.18 -1.99 3.11
CA GLY A 19 -2.44 -1.55 4.47
C GLY A 19 -2.95 -0.11 4.54
N ALA A 20 -2.40 0.78 3.70
CA ALA A 20 -2.87 2.16 3.58
C ALA A 20 -4.33 2.21 3.06
N HIS A 21 -4.66 1.45 2.03
CA HIS A 21 -6.03 1.34 1.51
C HIS A 21 -6.99 0.88 2.60
N VAL A 22 -6.69 -0.21 3.32
CA VAL A 22 -7.58 -0.74 4.36
C VAL A 22 -7.75 0.26 5.51
N ALA A 23 -6.68 0.94 5.91
CA ALA A 23 -6.70 1.96 6.96
C ALA A 23 -7.63 3.14 6.62
N GLU A 24 -7.71 3.54 5.36
CA GLU A 24 -8.60 4.63 4.91
C GLU A 24 -10.01 4.12 4.58
N ALA A 25 -10.14 2.94 3.99
CA ALA A 25 -11.42 2.36 3.58
C ALA A 25 -12.30 1.98 4.78
N LEU A 26 -11.71 1.43 5.84
CA LEU A 26 -12.46 0.98 7.03
C LEU A 26 -13.31 2.09 7.67
N PRO A 27 -12.76 3.24 8.09
CA PRO A 27 -13.57 4.34 8.63
C PRO A 27 -14.44 5.02 7.58
N ALA A 28 -14.08 5.00 6.29
CA ALA A 28 -14.93 5.55 5.22
C ALA A 28 -16.23 4.72 5.05
N LEU A 29 -16.13 3.40 4.95
CA LEU A 29 -17.29 2.50 4.87
C LEU A 29 -18.20 2.66 6.10
N ALA A 30 -17.60 2.86 7.27
CA ALA A 30 -18.35 3.02 8.51
C ALA A 30 -19.09 4.36 8.61
N ARG A 31 -18.52 5.43 8.04
CA ARG A 31 -19.20 6.73 7.87
C ARG A 31 -20.40 6.64 6.93
N ASP A 32 -20.30 5.80 5.91
CA ASP A 32 -21.40 5.53 4.95
C ASP A 32 -22.47 4.56 5.51
N GLY A 33 -22.39 4.22 6.81
CA GLY A 33 -23.43 3.47 7.53
C GLY A 33 -23.23 1.95 7.55
N ALA A 34 -22.11 1.43 7.03
CA ALA A 34 -21.78 0.01 7.22
C ALA A 34 -21.29 -0.26 8.65
N ALA A 35 -21.67 -1.40 9.21
CA ALA A 35 -21.05 -1.94 10.42
C ALA A 35 -19.91 -2.87 9.99
N VAL A 36 -18.66 -2.47 10.23
CA VAL A 36 -17.49 -3.18 9.71
C VAL A 36 -16.68 -3.79 10.86
N THR A 37 -16.41 -5.09 10.76
CA THR A 37 -15.48 -5.80 11.63
C THR A 37 -14.26 -6.20 10.81
N LEU A 38 -13.10 -5.63 11.11
CA LEU A 38 -11.82 -6.02 10.52
C LEU A 38 -11.14 -7.08 11.40
N VAL A 39 -10.74 -8.21 10.80
CA VAL A 39 -9.85 -9.19 11.42
C VAL A 39 -8.52 -9.22 10.66
N THR A 40 -7.42 -9.05 11.37
CA THR A 40 -6.06 -8.90 10.80
C THR A 40 -5.01 -9.55 11.72
N PRO A 41 -3.87 -10.02 11.19
CA PRO A 41 -2.77 -10.48 12.03
C PRO A 41 -2.14 -9.36 12.88
N ARG A 42 -1.62 -9.72 14.06
CA ARG A 42 -0.96 -8.81 15.02
C ARG A 42 0.58 -8.80 14.90
N TRP A 43 1.12 -8.61 13.69
CA TRP A 43 2.57 -8.69 13.43
C TRP A 43 3.44 -7.71 14.22
N LYS A 44 2.96 -6.48 14.44
CA LYS A 44 3.70 -5.41 15.14
C LYS A 44 3.01 -4.95 16.43
N GLY A 45 2.27 -5.83 17.08
CA GLY A 45 1.53 -5.50 18.30
C GLY A 45 0.31 -4.62 18.02
N GLY A 46 0.09 -3.62 18.87
CA GLY A 46 -1.16 -2.84 18.93
C GLY A 46 -2.21 -3.49 19.83
N ALA A 47 -3.33 -2.77 20.05
CA ALA A 47 -4.46 -3.28 20.83
C ALA A 47 -5.10 -4.48 20.12
N GLU A 48 -5.41 -5.53 20.89
CA GLU A 48 -6.05 -6.76 20.37
C GLU A 48 -7.44 -6.48 19.81
N ALA A 49 -8.14 -5.52 20.39
CA ALA A 49 -9.37 -4.98 19.83
C ALA A 49 -9.40 -3.46 20.02
N GLU A 50 -9.91 -2.75 19.02
CA GLU A 50 -10.18 -1.32 19.14
C GLU A 50 -11.37 -0.90 18.27
N TRP A 51 -12.02 0.19 18.68
CA TRP A 51 -13.01 0.88 17.88
C TRP A 51 -12.33 2.06 17.20
N VAL A 52 -12.32 2.07 15.87
CA VAL A 52 -11.77 3.20 15.09
C VAL A 52 -12.87 4.14 14.58
N HIS A 53 -14.11 3.70 14.68
CA HIS A 53 -15.34 4.46 14.45
C HIS A 53 -16.46 3.78 15.25
N PRO A 54 -17.56 4.46 15.65
CA PRO A 54 -18.68 3.80 16.33
C PRO A 54 -19.25 2.55 15.62
N ASN A 55 -19.10 2.49 14.29
CA ASN A 55 -19.51 1.35 13.46
C ASN A 55 -18.34 0.54 12.88
N ALA A 56 -17.10 0.77 13.32
CA ALA A 56 -15.93 0.02 12.84
C ALA A 56 -15.08 -0.52 13.99
N ARG A 57 -14.94 -1.83 14.04
CA ARG A 57 -14.15 -2.54 15.04
C ARG A 57 -13.01 -3.31 14.39
N VAL A 58 -11.83 -3.22 14.96
CA VAL A 58 -10.64 -3.95 14.51
C VAL A 58 -10.30 -5.00 15.56
N TYR A 59 -10.00 -6.21 15.10
CA TYR A 59 -9.43 -7.29 15.90
C TYR A 59 -8.09 -7.71 15.32
N ARG A 60 -7.04 -7.65 16.16
CA ARG A 60 -5.70 -8.09 15.82
C ARG A 60 -5.41 -9.43 16.46
N VAL A 61 -5.26 -10.45 15.63
CA VAL A 61 -5.09 -11.84 16.06
C VAL A 61 -3.60 -12.19 16.06
N THR A 62 -3.11 -12.67 17.19
CA THR A 62 -1.71 -13.10 17.30
C THR A 62 -1.44 -14.25 16.32
N PRO A 63 -0.52 -14.09 15.36
CA PRO A 63 -0.19 -15.16 14.43
C PRO A 63 0.51 -16.32 15.16
N PRO A 64 0.44 -17.55 14.62
CA PRO A 64 1.03 -18.73 15.25
C PRO A 64 2.57 -18.77 15.13
N VAL A 65 3.15 -17.89 14.32
CA VAL A 65 4.60 -17.72 14.14
C VAL A 65 5.02 -16.32 14.57
N SER A 66 6.19 -16.21 15.19
CA SER A 66 6.76 -14.92 15.62
C SER A 66 7.53 -14.22 14.50
N GLU A 67 8.11 -14.97 13.58
CA GLU A 67 8.88 -14.48 12.44
C GLU A 67 8.53 -15.27 11.19
N ILE A 68 8.52 -14.60 10.05
CA ILE A 68 8.22 -15.23 8.76
C ILE A 68 9.50 -15.87 8.22
N SER A 69 9.45 -17.19 8.05
CA SER A 69 10.58 -17.99 7.54
C SER A 69 10.24 -18.66 6.20
N ASN A 70 9.01 -19.15 6.04
CA ASN A 70 8.46 -19.64 4.79
C ASN A 70 7.16 -18.89 4.53
N PHE A 71 7.25 -17.81 3.76
CA PHE A 71 6.18 -16.85 3.60
C PHE A 71 4.83 -17.49 3.23
N PHE A 72 4.80 -18.42 2.28
CA PHE A 72 3.55 -19.03 1.84
C PHE A 72 2.95 -19.95 2.92
N ALA A 73 3.77 -20.76 3.58
CA ALA A 73 3.32 -21.65 4.66
C ALA A 73 2.85 -20.85 5.89
N ASP A 74 3.59 -19.79 6.25
CA ASP A 74 3.27 -18.91 7.38
C ASP A 74 1.96 -18.14 7.13
N VAL A 75 1.69 -17.76 5.88
CA VAL A 75 0.39 -17.21 5.45
C VAL A 75 -0.73 -18.22 5.67
N GLN A 76 -0.55 -19.48 5.24
CA GLN A 76 -1.57 -20.51 5.46
C GLN A 76 -1.85 -20.77 6.94
N GLN A 77 -0.80 -20.91 7.75
CA GLN A 77 -0.95 -21.14 9.18
C GLN A 77 -1.65 -19.97 9.87
N THR A 78 -1.30 -18.73 9.50
CA THR A 78 -1.95 -17.53 10.01
C THR A 78 -3.43 -17.48 9.62
N ASN A 79 -3.79 -17.93 8.41
CA ASN A 79 -5.20 -18.00 7.98
C ASN A 79 -6.03 -18.90 8.89
N LEU A 80 -5.51 -20.03 9.38
CA LEU A 80 -6.22 -20.89 10.33
C LEU A 80 -6.56 -20.14 11.63
N THR A 81 -5.63 -19.32 12.12
CA THR A 81 -5.87 -18.51 13.33
C THR A 81 -6.85 -17.36 13.07
N LEU A 82 -6.76 -16.71 11.91
CA LEU A 82 -7.72 -15.67 11.51
C LEU A 82 -9.13 -16.24 11.35
N GLU A 83 -9.27 -17.41 10.72
CA GLU A 83 -10.54 -18.13 10.55
C GLU A 83 -11.15 -18.49 11.91
N GLN A 84 -10.36 -19.11 12.80
CA GLN A 84 -10.81 -19.47 14.15
C GLN A 84 -11.33 -18.26 14.93
N PHE A 85 -10.62 -17.13 14.84
CA PHE A 85 -11.08 -15.88 15.46
C PHE A 85 -12.32 -15.32 14.78
N ALA A 86 -12.37 -15.35 13.44
CA ALA A 86 -13.50 -14.85 12.67
C ALA A 86 -14.81 -15.57 13.01
N HIS A 87 -14.78 -16.87 13.33
CA HIS A 87 -15.95 -17.58 13.88
C HIS A 87 -16.46 -16.96 15.18
N THR A 88 -15.55 -16.53 16.07
CA THR A 88 -15.91 -15.85 17.32
C THR A 88 -16.51 -14.48 17.04
N ALA A 89 -15.89 -13.70 16.14
CA ALA A 89 -16.41 -12.41 15.72
C ALA A 89 -17.79 -12.53 15.05
N TRP A 90 -18.02 -13.61 14.28
CA TRP A 90 -19.30 -13.93 13.66
C TRP A 90 -20.41 -14.11 14.68
N ALA A 91 -20.17 -14.91 15.72
CA ALA A 91 -21.12 -15.12 16.80
C ALA A 91 -21.41 -13.83 17.58
N GLN A 92 -20.39 -13.01 17.85
CA GLN A 92 -20.54 -11.73 18.56
C GLN A 92 -21.35 -10.70 17.76
N ALA A 93 -21.24 -10.71 16.44
CA ALA A 93 -21.92 -9.77 15.55
C ALA A 93 -23.32 -10.24 15.12
N ASP A 94 -23.77 -11.43 15.55
CA ASP A 94 -24.96 -12.12 15.05
C ASP A 94 -24.94 -12.32 13.52
N GLY A 95 -23.73 -12.55 12.99
CA GLY A 95 -23.44 -12.76 11.59
C GLY A 95 -23.12 -11.52 10.74
N PHE A 96 -22.79 -11.78 9.48
CA PHE A 96 -22.38 -10.78 8.50
C PHE A 96 -23.11 -10.97 7.18
N ASP A 97 -23.38 -9.85 6.50
CA ASP A 97 -24.07 -9.82 5.21
C ASP A 97 -23.07 -9.96 4.04
N LEU A 98 -21.79 -9.66 4.29
CA LEU A 98 -20.72 -9.62 3.30
C LEU A 98 -19.36 -9.96 3.93
N ILE A 99 -18.54 -10.72 3.20
CA ILE A 99 -17.11 -10.90 3.51
C ILE A 99 -16.30 -10.11 2.48
N HIS A 100 -15.36 -9.28 2.92
CA HIS A 100 -14.46 -8.51 2.07
C HIS A 100 -13.00 -8.87 2.37
N ALA A 101 -12.37 -9.63 1.48
CA ALA A 101 -10.98 -10.02 1.59
C ALA A 101 -10.05 -9.10 0.78
N HIS A 102 -8.93 -8.71 1.37
CA HIS A 102 -7.89 -7.94 0.70
C HIS A 102 -6.69 -8.84 0.37
N ASP A 103 -6.55 -9.17 -0.92
CA ASP A 103 -5.56 -10.10 -1.50
C ASP A 103 -5.62 -11.56 -1.01
N TRP A 104 -4.82 -12.40 -1.69
CA TRP A 104 -4.68 -13.84 -1.44
C TRP A 104 -4.19 -14.17 -0.01
N LEU A 105 -3.53 -13.22 0.66
CA LEU A 105 -2.95 -13.38 1.99
C LEU A 105 -3.97 -13.74 3.07
N VAL A 106 -5.26 -13.44 2.85
CA VAL A 106 -6.37 -13.83 3.74
C VAL A 106 -7.41 -14.70 3.04
N GLY A 107 -7.07 -15.18 1.84
CA GLY A 107 -8.00 -15.87 0.94
C GLY A 107 -8.50 -17.20 1.49
N PHE A 108 -7.64 -17.94 2.21
CA PHE A 108 -8.01 -19.23 2.78
C PHE A 108 -9.08 -19.09 3.87
N ALA A 109 -8.90 -18.16 4.82
CA ALA A 109 -9.90 -17.86 5.84
C ALA A 109 -11.19 -17.32 5.21
N ALA A 110 -11.08 -16.41 4.23
CA ALA A 110 -12.23 -15.83 3.55
C ALA A 110 -13.10 -16.90 2.85
N GLN A 111 -12.46 -17.84 2.15
CA GLN A 111 -13.16 -18.92 1.45
C GLN A 111 -13.83 -19.89 2.43
N ALA A 112 -13.15 -20.26 3.52
CA ALA A 112 -13.72 -21.14 4.54
C ALA A 112 -14.99 -20.52 5.14
N LEU A 113 -14.92 -19.26 5.57
CA LEU A 113 -16.04 -18.51 6.15
C LEU A 113 -17.20 -18.37 5.15
N LYS A 114 -16.91 -18.02 3.89
CA LYS A 114 -17.90 -17.98 2.80
C LYS A 114 -18.64 -19.32 2.68
N LYS A 115 -17.91 -20.44 2.68
CA LYS A 115 -18.50 -21.78 2.52
C LYS A 115 -19.32 -22.23 3.72
N ILE A 116 -18.87 -21.91 4.93
CA ILE A 116 -19.55 -22.28 6.19
C ILE A 116 -20.82 -21.46 6.35
N TYR A 117 -20.73 -20.13 6.23
CA TYR A 117 -21.84 -19.22 6.52
C TYR A 117 -22.72 -18.88 5.32
N LYS A 118 -22.35 -19.33 4.12
CA LYS A 118 -23.07 -19.05 2.85
C LYS A 118 -23.21 -17.55 2.56
N THR A 119 -22.25 -16.76 3.01
CA THR A 119 -22.22 -15.31 2.82
C THR A 119 -21.45 -14.94 1.56
N PRO A 120 -21.90 -13.93 0.78
CA PRO A 120 -21.16 -13.46 -0.37
C PRO A 120 -19.74 -12.99 -0.02
N LEU A 121 -18.77 -13.34 -0.88
CA LEU A 121 -17.37 -12.93 -0.77
C LEU A 121 -17.03 -11.93 -1.87
N ILE A 122 -16.51 -10.76 -1.51
CA ILE A 122 -15.85 -9.85 -2.44
C ILE A 122 -14.36 -9.80 -2.13
N VAL A 123 -13.54 -9.63 -3.16
CA VAL A 123 -12.08 -9.61 -3.03
C VAL A 123 -11.55 -8.36 -3.71
N THR A 124 -10.72 -7.59 -3.01
CA THR A 124 -9.90 -6.55 -3.66
C THR A 124 -8.52 -7.12 -3.95
N ILE A 125 -8.10 -7.07 -5.23
CA ILE A 125 -6.74 -7.43 -5.64
C ILE A 125 -5.91 -6.14 -5.75
N HIS A 126 -4.87 -6.02 -4.93
CA HIS A 126 -4.01 -4.83 -4.91
C HIS A 126 -2.79 -4.96 -5.80
N ALA A 127 -2.38 -6.18 -6.10
CA ALA A 127 -1.31 -6.51 -7.03
C ALA A 127 -1.41 -8.00 -7.38
N THR A 128 -0.86 -8.42 -8.52
CA THR A 128 -0.57 -9.85 -8.76
C THR A 128 0.93 -10.15 -8.63
N GLU A 129 1.27 -11.37 -8.23
CA GLU A 129 2.65 -11.84 -8.17
C GLU A 129 3.28 -11.87 -9.56
N ARG A 130 2.50 -12.25 -10.57
CA ARG A 130 2.94 -12.21 -11.97
C ARG A 130 3.23 -10.77 -12.44
N GLY A 131 2.43 -9.80 -12.02
CA GLY A 131 2.67 -8.37 -12.26
C GLY A 131 3.97 -7.88 -11.61
N ARG A 132 4.22 -8.27 -10.35
CA ARG A 132 5.50 -8.00 -9.65
C ARG A 132 6.69 -8.61 -10.38
N GLY A 133 6.52 -9.81 -10.93
CA GLY A 133 7.49 -10.49 -11.78
C GLY A 133 7.55 -9.98 -13.23
N ARG A 134 6.86 -8.87 -13.55
CA ARG A 134 6.79 -8.26 -14.90
C ARG A 134 6.36 -9.24 -15.99
N GLY A 135 5.35 -10.04 -15.67
CA GLY A 135 4.77 -11.06 -16.55
C GLY A 135 5.34 -12.46 -16.37
N ALA A 136 6.43 -12.62 -15.60
CA ALA A 136 7.08 -13.90 -15.33
C ALA A 136 6.88 -14.36 -13.88
N LEU A 137 6.88 -15.68 -13.67
CA LEU A 137 6.81 -16.32 -12.36
C LEU A 137 8.11 -17.07 -12.11
N HIS A 138 8.87 -16.65 -11.10
CA HIS A 138 10.19 -17.20 -10.82
C HIS A 138 10.15 -18.07 -9.57
N GLY A 139 10.35 -19.38 -9.75
CA GLY A 139 10.39 -20.35 -8.66
C GLY A 139 9.01 -20.80 -8.17
N GLU A 140 9.02 -21.83 -7.33
CA GLU A 140 7.80 -22.52 -6.85
C GLU A 140 6.92 -21.60 -5.99
N MET A 141 7.53 -20.73 -5.19
CA MET A 141 6.78 -19.80 -4.33
C MET A 141 5.95 -18.81 -5.15
N ALA A 142 6.53 -18.20 -6.19
CA ALA A 142 5.79 -17.28 -7.05
C ALA A 142 4.64 -17.99 -7.78
N GLN A 143 4.84 -19.23 -8.20
CA GLN A 143 3.79 -20.06 -8.80
C GLN A 143 2.67 -20.40 -7.80
N ALA A 144 3.02 -20.73 -6.56
CA ALA A 144 2.05 -21.02 -5.51
C ALA A 144 1.21 -19.79 -5.15
N ILE A 145 1.85 -18.61 -5.04
CA ILE A 145 1.17 -17.34 -4.80
C ILE A 145 0.23 -17.03 -5.97
N HIS A 146 0.71 -17.10 -7.21
CA HIS A 146 -0.10 -16.89 -8.40
C HIS A 146 -1.32 -17.83 -8.45
N GLY A 147 -1.14 -19.10 -8.10
CA GLY A 147 -2.23 -20.07 -7.99
C GLY A 147 -3.26 -19.70 -6.91
N ALA A 148 -2.81 -19.20 -5.76
CA ALA A 148 -3.69 -18.73 -4.68
C ALA A 148 -4.45 -17.46 -5.07
N GLU A 149 -3.80 -16.50 -5.74
CA GLU A 149 -4.43 -15.31 -6.31
C GLU A 149 -5.53 -15.69 -7.31
N TRP A 150 -5.18 -16.53 -8.30
CA TRP A 150 -6.12 -17.05 -9.29
C TRP A 150 -7.33 -17.70 -8.60
N TRP A 151 -7.07 -18.67 -7.72
CA TRP A 151 -8.12 -19.39 -7.02
C TRP A 151 -9.05 -18.48 -6.21
N LEU A 152 -8.50 -17.51 -5.47
CA LEU A 152 -9.29 -16.58 -4.69
C LEU A 152 -10.20 -15.73 -5.59
N THR A 153 -9.72 -15.27 -6.75
CA THR A 153 -10.54 -14.52 -7.70
C THR A 153 -11.71 -15.35 -8.26
N TYR A 154 -11.53 -16.66 -8.45
CA TYR A 154 -12.61 -17.57 -8.86
C TYR A 154 -13.59 -17.88 -7.72
N GLU A 155 -13.11 -17.92 -6.48
CA GLU A 155 -13.97 -18.08 -5.30
C GLU A 155 -14.78 -16.83 -4.95
N ALA A 156 -14.28 -15.63 -5.27
CA ALA A 156 -15.04 -14.41 -5.04
C ALA A 156 -16.35 -14.39 -5.86
N TRP A 157 -17.37 -13.67 -5.39
CA TRP A 157 -18.54 -13.31 -6.19
C TRP A 157 -18.27 -12.12 -7.10
N ARG A 158 -17.51 -11.15 -6.58
CA ARG A 158 -16.99 -9.99 -7.32
C ARG A 158 -15.54 -9.74 -6.93
N VAL A 159 -14.76 -9.33 -7.92
CA VAL A 159 -13.37 -8.92 -7.75
C VAL A 159 -13.28 -7.43 -7.99
N ILE A 160 -12.79 -6.70 -6.99
CA ILE A 160 -12.50 -5.29 -7.08
C ILE A 160 -11.06 -5.14 -7.56
N ALA A 161 -10.89 -4.50 -8.71
CA ALA A 161 -9.60 -4.02 -9.19
C ALA A 161 -9.47 -2.54 -8.84
N THR A 162 -8.31 -2.15 -8.31
CA THR A 162 -8.08 -0.75 -7.90
C THR A 162 -7.87 0.20 -9.08
N SER A 163 -7.64 -0.32 -10.29
CA SER A 163 -7.48 0.49 -11.51
C SER A 163 -7.91 -0.32 -12.74
N HIS A 164 -8.07 0.37 -13.88
CA HIS A 164 -8.25 -0.31 -15.17
C HIS A 164 -7.03 -1.18 -15.52
N PHE A 165 -5.82 -0.73 -15.18
CA PHE A 165 -4.61 -1.54 -15.34
C PHE A 165 -4.70 -2.86 -14.58
N MET A 166 -5.15 -2.83 -13.32
CA MET A 166 -5.34 -4.05 -12.53
C MET A 166 -6.49 -4.92 -13.05
N ALA A 167 -7.56 -4.32 -13.58
CA ALA A 167 -8.65 -5.07 -14.21
C ALA A 167 -8.16 -5.84 -15.44
N ASP A 168 -7.39 -5.18 -16.30
CA ASP A 168 -6.77 -5.82 -17.46
C ASP A 168 -5.77 -6.91 -17.03
N GLU A 169 -5.05 -6.68 -15.93
CA GLU A 169 -4.07 -7.63 -15.41
C GLU A 169 -4.72 -8.91 -14.86
N VAL A 170 -5.74 -8.79 -14.00
CA VAL A 170 -6.44 -9.96 -13.46
C VAL A 170 -7.22 -10.69 -14.56
N GLN A 171 -7.74 -9.98 -15.56
CA GLN A 171 -8.32 -10.61 -16.74
C GLN A 171 -7.27 -11.38 -17.54
N ARG A 172 -6.11 -10.78 -17.84
CA ARG A 172 -5.07 -11.40 -18.66
C ARG A 172 -4.35 -12.55 -17.97
N TYR A 173 -4.09 -12.44 -16.66
CA TYR A 173 -3.29 -13.42 -15.94
C TYR A 173 -4.12 -14.54 -15.34
N PHE A 174 -5.42 -14.32 -15.10
CA PHE A 174 -6.30 -15.32 -14.50
C PHE A 174 -7.45 -15.77 -15.39
N ASP A 175 -7.56 -15.22 -16.61
CA ASP A 175 -8.69 -15.42 -17.51
C ASP A 175 -10.03 -15.08 -16.83
N LEU A 176 -10.01 -14.09 -15.94
CA LEU A 176 -11.15 -13.74 -15.11
C LEU A 176 -12.28 -13.11 -15.95
N PRO A 177 -13.54 -13.60 -15.86
CA PRO A 177 -14.66 -13.03 -16.60
C PRO A 177 -14.89 -11.54 -16.28
N GLN A 178 -15.13 -10.74 -17.32
CA GLN A 178 -15.26 -9.28 -17.18
C GLN A 178 -16.43 -8.87 -16.28
N ASP A 179 -17.54 -9.60 -16.32
CA ASP A 179 -18.74 -9.37 -15.50
C ASP A 179 -18.52 -9.61 -13.99
N LYS A 180 -17.39 -10.23 -13.65
CA LYS A 180 -16.95 -10.44 -12.26
C LYS A 180 -16.10 -9.29 -11.73
N ILE A 181 -15.52 -8.47 -12.61
CA ILE A 181 -14.57 -7.42 -12.26
C ILE A 181 -15.31 -6.09 -12.10
N ALA A 182 -15.11 -5.44 -10.95
CA ALA A 182 -15.51 -4.06 -10.72
C ALA A 182 -14.25 -3.20 -10.52
N VAL A 183 -14.14 -2.10 -11.27
CA VAL A 183 -13.05 -1.13 -11.06
C VAL A 183 -13.48 -0.12 -10.02
N ILE A 184 -12.83 -0.12 -8.86
CA ILE A 184 -13.06 0.85 -7.78
C ILE A 184 -11.71 1.47 -7.42
N PRO A 185 -11.41 2.69 -7.90
CA PRO A 185 -10.19 3.41 -7.58
C PRO A 185 -9.98 3.61 -6.08
N ASN A 186 -8.71 3.58 -5.63
CA ASN A 186 -8.41 4.00 -4.26
C ASN A 186 -8.65 5.51 -4.10
N GLY A 187 -9.09 5.91 -2.92
CA GLY A 187 -9.20 7.31 -2.51
C GLY A 187 -7.93 7.83 -1.83
N VAL A 188 -7.93 9.13 -1.56
CA VAL A 188 -7.00 9.79 -0.64
C VAL A 188 -7.77 10.86 0.14
N ASP A 189 -7.48 11.00 1.43
CA ASP A 189 -8.00 12.13 2.21
C ASP A 189 -7.17 13.40 1.98
N ALA A 190 -7.68 14.28 1.11
CA ALA A 190 -7.02 15.55 0.81
C ALA A 190 -6.96 16.51 2.00
N SER A 191 -7.82 16.34 3.02
CA SER A 191 -7.85 17.21 4.19
C SER A 191 -6.60 17.09 5.06
N ARG A 192 -5.84 15.99 4.91
CA ARG A 192 -4.54 15.76 5.56
C ARG A 192 -3.47 16.78 5.13
N TYR A 193 -3.62 17.38 3.95
CA TYR A 193 -2.65 18.33 3.39
C TYR A 193 -3.08 19.78 3.60
N ALA A 194 -3.48 20.11 4.85
CA ALA A 194 -3.82 21.48 5.23
C ALA A 194 -2.66 22.43 4.89
N ALA A 195 -3.01 23.61 4.36
CA ALA A 195 -2.01 24.57 3.91
C ALA A 195 -1.16 25.08 5.08
N LEU A 196 0.13 24.77 5.06
CA LEU A 196 1.10 25.39 5.95
C LEU A 196 1.24 26.89 5.66
N SER A 197 1.40 27.71 6.71
CA SER A 197 1.81 29.10 6.56
C SER A 197 3.19 29.19 5.88
N ALA A 198 3.51 30.34 5.30
CA ALA A 198 4.81 30.54 4.65
C ALA A 198 5.97 30.30 5.62
N THR A 199 5.88 30.83 6.84
CA THR A 199 6.91 30.67 7.89
C THR A 199 7.09 29.23 8.31
N GLU A 200 6.01 28.48 8.53
CA GLU A 200 6.09 27.05 8.87
C GLU A 200 6.71 26.25 7.74
N ARG A 201 6.33 26.55 6.50
CA ARG A 201 6.90 25.88 5.32
C ARG A 201 8.40 26.12 5.22
N ASP A 202 8.85 27.36 5.36
CA ASP A 202 10.27 27.69 5.23
C ASP A 202 11.09 27.03 6.34
N ALA A 203 10.57 27.03 7.58
CA ALA A 203 11.21 26.37 8.72
C ALA A 203 11.34 24.84 8.53
N TRP A 204 10.30 24.18 8.03
CA TRP A 204 10.37 22.76 7.73
C TRP A 204 11.29 22.46 6.54
N ARG A 205 11.20 23.27 5.48
CA ARG A 205 11.97 23.08 4.26
C ARG A 205 13.47 23.19 4.51
N ALA A 206 13.89 24.08 5.40
CA ALA A 206 15.29 24.30 5.76
C ALA A 206 15.97 23.04 6.34
N GLN A 207 15.21 22.06 6.85
CA GLN A 207 15.76 20.78 7.30
C GLN A 207 16.19 19.87 6.14
N TRP A 208 15.72 20.14 4.92
CA TRP A 208 15.87 19.27 3.77
C TRP A 208 16.68 19.89 2.63
N ALA A 209 16.54 21.19 2.39
CA ALA A 209 17.19 21.88 1.29
C ALA A 209 17.38 23.37 1.56
N GLU A 210 18.42 23.94 0.95
CA GLU A 210 18.69 25.38 0.99
C GLU A 210 17.60 26.19 0.27
N PRO A 211 17.44 27.49 0.57
CA PRO A 211 16.38 28.32 -0.03
C PRO A 211 16.39 28.35 -1.57
N HIS A 212 17.57 28.27 -2.19
CA HIS A 212 17.76 28.31 -3.65
C HIS A 212 17.65 26.93 -4.33
N GLU A 213 17.62 25.85 -3.54
CA GLU A 213 17.56 24.49 -4.06
C GLU A 213 16.14 24.10 -4.47
N ARG A 214 16.01 23.15 -5.38
CA ARG A 214 14.71 22.56 -5.77
C ARG A 214 14.63 21.14 -5.26
N ILE A 215 13.51 20.74 -4.67
CA ILE A 215 13.33 19.38 -4.15
C ILE A 215 12.60 18.50 -5.16
N VAL A 216 13.23 17.39 -5.53
CA VAL A 216 12.60 16.25 -6.19
C VAL A 216 12.42 15.13 -5.17
N TYR A 217 11.19 14.70 -4.94
CA TYR A 217 10.83 13.81 -3.85
C TYR A 217 10.30 12.46 -4.35
N PHE A 218 10.84 11.37 -3.80
CA PHE A 218 10.28 10.03 -3.90
C PHE A 218 10.01 9.51 -2.49
N VAL A 219 8.87 8.84 -2.31
CA VAL A 219 8.59 8.06 -1.10
C VAL A 219 7.93 6.73 -1.43
N GLY A 220 8.39 5.66 -0.78
CA GLY A 220 7.79 4.34 -0.92
C GLY A 220 8.76 3.23 -0.57
N ARG A 221 8.35 1.98 -0.79
CA ARG A 221 9.23 0.82 -0.60
C ARG A 221 10.43 0.92 -1.55
N LEU A 222 11.63 0.75 -1.04
CA LEU A 222 12.85 0.71 -1.84
C LEU A 222 13.07 -0.71 -2.35
N GLN A 223 12.34 -1.05 -3.41
CA GLN A 223 12.37 -2.35 -4.06
C GLN A 223 12.57 -2.17 -5.57
N GLN A 224 12.99 -3.24 -6.25
CA GLN A 224 13.34 -3.20 -7.67
C GLN A 224 12.17 -2.72 -8.55
N GLU A 225 10.95 -3.14 -8.24
CA GLU A 225 9.74 -2.77 -9.00
C GLU A 225 9.41 -1.27 -8.93
N LYS A 226 10.01 -0.53 -7.98
CA LYS A 226 9.82 0.93 -7.85
C LYS A 226 10.79 1.75 -8.69
N GLY A 227 11.66 1.11 -9.48
CA GLY A 227 12.46 1.78 -10.51
C GLY A 227 13.50 2.78 -9.98
N LEU A 228 13.98 2.59 -8.75
CA LEU A 228 14.85 3.58 -8.10
C LEU A 228 16.25 3.68 -8.69
N PHE A 229 16.75 2.63 -9.33
CA PHE A 229 17.98 2.71 -10.11
C PHE A 229 17.82 3.62 -11.33
N VAL A 230 16.64 3.61 -11.96
CA VAL A 230 16.29 4.53 -13.05
C VAL A 230 16.22 5.96 -12.52
N LEU A 231 15.63 6.18 -11.34
CA LEU A 231 15.58 7.49 -10.70
C LEU A 231 16.98 8.03 -10.37
N VAL A 232 17.86 7.21 -9.80
CA VAL A 232 19.21 7.63 -9.40
C VAL A 232 20.07 7.94 -10.63
N ASP A 233 19.98 7.16 -11.72
CA ASP A 233 20.67 7.53 -12.96
C ASP A 233 20.10 8.80 -13.60
N ALA A 234 18.77 8.96 -13.64
CA ALA A 234 18.13 10.19 -14.10
C ALA A 234 18.55 11.40 -13.25
N ALA A 235 18.68 11.24 -11.93
CA ALA A 235 19.15 12.27 -11.02
C ALA A 235 20.57 12.72 -11.36
N ARG A 236 21.48 11.78 -11.63
CA ARG A 236 22.86 12.09 -12.06
C ARG A 236 22.87 12.94 -13.34
N GLN A 237 22.03 12.61 -14.31
CA GLN A 237 21.93 13.38 -15.56
C GLN A 237 21.31 14.76 -15.32
N ALA A 238 20.26 14.85 -14.51
CA ALA A 238 19.59 16.10 -14.17
C ALA A 238 20.53 17.07 -13.42
N LEU A 239 21.37 16.56 -12.53
CA LEU A 239 22.33 17.38 -11.77
C LEU A 239 23.42 18.00 -12.65
N ALA A 240 23.70 17.43 -13.83
CA ALA A 240 24.64 18.03 -14.79
C ALA A 240 24.09 19.30 -15.44
N VAL A 241 22.76 19.45 -15.54
CA VAL A 241 22.10 20.62 -16.14
C VAL A 241 21.47 21.55 -15.11
N ALA A 242 21.10 21.03 -13.94
CA ALA A 242 20.45 21.76 -12.85
C ALA A 242 21.13 21.41 -11.51
N PRO A 243 22.32 21.98 -11.23
CA PRO A 243 23.10 21.62 -10.05
C PRO A 243 22.45 22.06 -8.73
N ASN A 244 21.44 22.91 -8.75
CA ASN A 244 20.67 23.34 -7.56
C ASN A 244 19.50 22.39 -7.22
N VAL A 245 19.36 21.24 -7.89
CA VAL A 245 18.34 20.26 -7.53
C VAL A 245 18.85 19.36 -6.40
N LYS A 246 17.96 18.98 -5.49
CA LYS A 246 18.18 18.01 -4.43
C LYS A 246 17.12 16.93 -4.51
N PHE A 247 17.57 15.67 -4.55
CA PHE A 247 16.71 14.50 -4.57
C PHE A 247 16.57 13.97 -3.15
N ILE A 248 15.34 13.74 -2.71
CA ILE A 248 15.03 13.11 -1.43
C ILE A 248 14.30 11.81 -1.75
N ILE A 249 14.94 10.67 -1.47
CA ILE A 249 14.44 9.33 -1.77
C ILE A 249 14.20 8.62 -0.43
N ALA A 250 12.98 8.73 0.09
CA ALA A 250 12.61 8.22 1.40
C ALA A 250 11.95 6.85 1.33
N GLY A 251 12.26 6.00 2.30
CA GLY A 251 11.71 4.65 2.44
C GLY A 251 12.74 3.62 2.88
N THR A 252 12.27 2.39 3.05
CA THR A 252 13.11 1.22 3.36
C THR A 252 12.84 0.10 2.37
N GLY A 253 13.80 -0.81 2.24
CA GLY A 253 13.66 -2.00 1.41
C GLY A 253 15.01 -2.58 1.02
N SER A 254 14.97 -3.68 0.27
CA SER A 254 16.15 -4.51 0.00
C SER A 254 17.26 -3.77 -0.76
N ILE A 255 16.91 -2.77 -1.57
CA ILE A 255 17.89 -2.06 -2.43
C ILE A 255 18.46 -0.79 -1.81
N LEU A 256 18.07 -0.39 -0.59
CA LEU A 256 18.57 0.84 0.05
C LEU A 256 20.10 0.88 0.14
N GLY A 257 20.72 -0.23 0.57
CA GLY A 257 22.18 -0.33 0.69
C GLY A 257 22.88 -0.16 -0.65
N ALA A 258 22.37 -0.81 -1.70
CA ALA A 258 22.91 -0.70 -3.05
C ALA A 258 22.78 0.73 -3.61
N LEU A 259 21.64 1.39 -3.41
CA LEU A 259 21.44 2.79 -3.82
C LEU A 259 22.40 3.73 -3.10
N ARG A 260 22.60 3.57 -1.78
CA ARG A 260 23.56 4.38 -1.00
C ARG A 260 24.99 4.22 -1.53
N ALA A 261 25.42 2.97 -1.75
CA ALA A 261 26.75 2.69 -2.28
C ALA A 261 26.96 3.32 -3.67
N GLN A 262 25.96 3.26 -4.54
CA GLN A 262 26.01 3.87 -5.88
C GLN A 262 26.10 5.40 -5.82
N VAL A 263 25.24 6.04 -5.02
CA VAL A 263 25.25 7.51 -4.85
C VAL A 263 26.59 7.99 -4.28
N GLN A 264 27.14 7.26 -3.31
CA GLN A 264 28.44 7.55 -2.73
C GLN A 264 29.58 7.39 -3.74
N ALA A 265 29.58 6.31 -4.52
CA ALA A 265 30.59 6.06 -5.55
C ALA A 265 30.61 7.16 -6.63
N TRP A 266 29.48 7.81 -6.87
CA TRP A 266 29.37 8.95 -7.78
C TRP A 266 29.68 10.31 -7.15
N GLY A 267 29.93 10.37 -5.84
CA GLY A 267 30.16 11.63 -5.12
C GLY A 267 28.92 12.53 -5.08
N LEU A 268 27.71 11.96 -5.13
CA LEU A 268 26.45 12.71 -5.18
C LEU A 268 25.67 12.72 -3.86
N SER A 269 26.30 12.32 -2.76
CA SER A 269 25.65 12.22 -1.44
C SER A 269 25.07 13.54 -0.94
N ASP A 270 25.64 14.68 -1.33
CA ASP A 270 25.13 16.01 -0.95
C ASP A 270 23.89 16.42 -1.76
N ARG A 271 23.64 15.74 -2.89
CA ARG A 271 22.56 16.03 -3.84
C ARG A 271 21.45 14.99 -3.86
N ILE A 272 21.76 13.73 -3.51
CA ILE A 272 20.79 12.62 -3.48
C ILE A 272 20.76 12.06 -2.06
N TRP A 273 19.73 12.45 -1.30
CA TRP A 273 19.57 12.06 0.08
C TRP A 273 18.66 10.83 0.22
N LEU A 274 19.16 9.80 0.91
CA LEU A 274 18.50 8.52 1.18
C LEU A 274 18.30 8.34 2.71
N PRO A 275 17.36 9.07 3.34
CA PRO A 275 17.19 9.08 4.80
C PRO A 275 16.78 7.72 5.39
N GLY A 276 16.24 6.82 4.58
CA GLY A 276 15.62 5.59 5.09
C GLY A 276 14.15 5.84 5.45
N TYR A 277 13.69 5.19 6.51
CA TYR A 277 12.32 5.40 7.02
C TYR A 277 12.10 6.85 7.46
N ILE A 278 10.92 7.39 7.13
CA ILE A 278 10.43 8.68 7.61
C ILE A 278 9.03 8.48 8.20
N SER A 279 8.61 9.33 9.13
CA SER A 279 7.26 9.28 9.68
C SER A 279 6.21 9.77 8.68
N ASP A 280 4.94 9.40 8.88
CA ASP A 280 3.83 9.89 8.06
C ASP A 280 3.73 11.41 8.08
N MET A 281 4.02 12.04 9.24
CA MET A 281 4.10 13.49 9.37
C MET A 281 5.18 14.08 8.46
N MET A 282 6.40 13.52 8.47
CA MET A 282 7.50 13.98 7.62
C MET A 282 7.19 13.75 6.13
N ARG A 283 6.55 12.63 5.80
CA ARG A 283 6.09 12.34 4.44
C ARG A 283 5.10 13.39 3.95
N ASP A 284 4.07 13.66 4.74
CA ASP A 284 3.01 14.61 4.37
C ASP A 284 3.57 16.04 4.24
N GLN A 285 4.50 16.40 5.12
CA GLN A 285 5.27 17.64 5.04
C GLN A 285 6.11 17.72 3.75
N LEU A 286 6.90 16.70 3.43
CA LEU A 286 7.72 16.67 2.23
C LEU A 286 6.89 16.82 0.95
N PHE A 287 5.71 16.19 0.87
CA PHE A 287 4.81 16.41 -0.25
C PHE A 287 4.37 17.88 -0.42
N GLN A 288 4.19 18.62 0.67
CA GLN A 288 3.82 20.05 0.62
C GLN A 288 4.98 20.98 0.25
N MET A 289 6.22 20.52 0.40
CA MET A 289 7.45 21.31 0.22
C MET A 289 8.25 20.95 -1.04
N ALA A 290 8.05 19.76 -1.57
CA ALA A 290 8.69 19.31 -2.80
C ALA A 290 8.20 20.11 -4.01
N ASP A 291 9.12 20.43 -4.92
CA ASP A 291 8.79 21.07 -6.20
C ASP A 291 8.24 20.05 -7.21
N VAL A 292 8.66 18.78 -7.08
CA VAL A 292 8.22 17.65 -7.90
C VAL A 292 8.21 16.38 -7.04
N ALA A 293 7.13 15.61 -7.09
CA ALA A 293 7.12 14.22 -6.61
C ALA A 293 7.35 13.27 -7.80
N VAL A 294 8.08 12.19 -7.61
CA VAL A 294 8.39 11.24 -8.69
C VAL A 294 7.97 9.84 -8.28
N ALA A 295 7.31 9.13 -9.20
CA ALA A 295 6.96 7.72 -9.08
C ALA A 295 7.50 6.96 -10.31
N PRO A 296 8.77 6.51 -10.29
CA PRO A 296 9.45 5.90 -11.44
C PRO A 296 9.17 4.38 -11.54
N SER A 297 8.02 3.95 -11.04
CA SER A 297 7.69 2.55 -10.85
C SER A 297 7.66 1.79 -12.18
N LEU A 298 8.32 0.62 -12.19
CA LEU A 298 8.24 -0.34 -13.28
C LEU A 298 6.96 -1.19 -13.21
N TYR A 299 6.37 -1.26 -12.01
CA TYR A 299 5.08 -1.86 -11.76
C TYR A 299 4.34 -1.07 -10.66
N GLU A 300 3.18 -0.53 -11.02
CA GLU A 300 2.37 0.33 -10.15
C GLU A 300 0.88 0.03 -10.35
N PRO A 301 0.30 -0.88 -9.55
CA PRO A 301 -1.12 -1.26 -9.64
C PRO A 301 -2.09 -0.08 -9.60
N PHE A 302 -1.82 0.91 -8.76
CA PHE A 302 -2.66 2.10 -8.60
C PHE A 302 -1.86 3.40 -8.51
N GLY A 303 -0.85 3.45 -7.63
CA GLY A 303 -0.06 4.66 -7.40
C GLY A 303 -0.63 5.58 -6.33
N ILE A 304 -0.88 5.05 -5.11
CA ILE A 304 -1.38 5.83 -3.96
C ILE A 304 -0.45 7.03 -3.67
N VAL A 305 0.86 6.84 -3.74
CA VAL A 305 1.87 7.90 -3.54
C VAL A 305 1.71 9.04 -4.55
N ALA A 306 1.39 8.73 -5.82
CA ALA A 306 1.15 9.75 -6.83
C ALA A 306 -0.16 10.51 -6.52
N LEU A 307 -1.19 9.80 -6.08
CA LEU A 307 -2.46 10.39 -5.65
C LEU A 307 -2.29 11.30 -4.42
N GLU A 308 -1.48 10.88 -3.43
CA GLU A 308 -1.07 11.68 -2.27
C GLU A 308 -0.33 12.95 -2.69
N ALA A 309 0.62 12.85 -3.62
CA ALA A 309 1.34 14.01 -4.16
C ALA A 309 0.41 15.00 -4.89
N MET A 310 -0.59 14.48 -5.60
CA MET A 310 -1.62 15.29 -6.26
C MET A 310 -2.50 16.01 -5.24
N ALA A 311 -2.94 15.31 -4.19
CA ALA A 311 -3.73 15.88 -3.10
C ALA A 311 -2.96 16.98 -2.35
N ALA A 312 -1.65 16.79 -2.14
CA ALA A 312 -0.75 17.79 -1.56
C ALA A 312 -0.40 18.95 -2.51
N GLN A 313 -0.85 18.90 -3.77
CA GLN A 313 -0.56 19.90 -4.80
C GLN A 313 0.94 20.11 -5.06
N CYS A 314 1.74 19.05 -4.93
CA CYS A 314 3.21 19.08 -5.07
C CYS A 314 3.72 19.65 -6.41
N TRP A 315 2.87 19.72 -7.43
CA TRP A 315 3.22 20.11 -8.80
C TRP A 315 2.76 21.52 -9.20
N ARG A 316 1.76 22.08 -8.51
CA ARG A 316 1.03 23.28 -8.99
C ARG A 316 1.72 24.61 -8.65
N ARG A 317 2.59 24.66 -7.65
CA ARG A 317 2.90 25.95 -7.01
C ARG A 317 3.87 26.86 -7.77
N ARG A 318 4.52 26.44 -8.86
CA ARG A 318 5.54 27.28 -9.54
C ARG A 318 5.50 27.34 -11.07
N PHE A 319 4.68 26.55 -11.76
CA PHE A 319 4.58 26.60 -13.22
C PHE A 319 3.49 27.53 -13.76
N CYS A 320 2.51 27.95 -12.95
CA CYS A 320 1.42 28.83 -13.40
C CYS A 320 1.71 30.34 -13.25
N ASN A 321 2.92 30.74 -12.84
CA ASN A 321 3.32 32.16 -12.77
C ASN A 321 4.37 32.51 -13.84
N ARG A 322 4.26 31.93 -15.04
CA ARG A 322 4.94 32.41 -16.24
C ARG A 322 3.92 32.63 -17.33
#